data_AF-A0A060T884-F1
#
_entry.id   AF-A0A060T884-F1
#
_cell.length_a   1.000
_cell.length_b   1.000
_cell.length_c   1.000
_cell.angle_alpha   90.00
_cell.angle_beta   90.00
_cell.angle_gamma   90.00
#
_symmetry.space_group_name_H-M   'P 1'
#
loop_
_entity.id
_entity.type
_entity.pdbx_description
1 polymer ?
#
loop_
_entity_poly.entity_id
_entity_poly.type
_entity_poly.pdbx_seq_one_letter_code
_entity_poly.pdbx_strand_id
1 'polypeptide(L)'
;MVKAVVAGASGGIGQPLSLLLKLSPYVTELSLYDVVNSPGVAADLSHISSTGPVKGFLPKDDGLKNALTGAKIVVIPAGIPRKPGMTRDDLFKINAGIVRDLIEGVAQYCPDAFVLIISNPVNSTVPIAAEVLKKHNAFNPKKLFGVTTLDVVRAQTFVAEIVGESDPAKFKVPVIGGHSGETIVPLLSLTEPKVSIPSDKVAGLVNRIQFGGDEVVKAKDGAGSATLSMAYAGYRFAEAVLRGAAGEKNVIEPSFVYLDGVDGGSAVKETVGVDFFSVPVEFGPSGAEKVHNILPSVSDAEKGLIKTAVSGLQGNISKGVDFIANPPPANNVSCDADVARYIEVDSDVSVKLLPPAALPVSSTIRDLFASAGKSPVALIFYDAVDSQAEQFLSEISLSIASQYPNALVAVSNHVESNPYLFSQIEDESAYLAKQFRILHPLGGGRAAINSLVFVDSHLRQRGLVPIHSVSPDSVVPIIDHTLKYLWWEEHR
;
A
#
# COMPACT_ATOMS: atom_id res chain seq x y z
N MET A 1 -13.29 7.29 -25.68
CA MET A 1 -13.34 5.83 -25.50
C MET A 1 -11.91 5.36 -25.36
N VAL A 2 -11.48 5.01 -24.15
CA VAL A 2 -10.07 4.76 -23.83
C VAL A 2 -9.85 3.48 -23.04
N LYS A 3 -8.66 2.91 -23.17
CA LYS A 3 -8.12 1.93 -22.22
C LYS A 3 -7.60 2.66 -20.97
N ALA A 4 -8.16 2.33 -19.82
CA ALA A 4 -7.73 2.81 -18.51
C ALA A 4 -7.02 1.70 -17.73
N VAL A 5 -6.01 2.07 -16.95
CA VAL A 5 -5.29 1.16 -16.05
C VAL A 5 -5.42 1.65 -14.62
N VAL A 6 -5.72 0.75 -13.70
CA VAL A 6 -5.53 0.97 -12.26
C VAL A 6 -4.36 0.12 -11.79
N ALA A 7 -3.28 0.74 -11.33
CA ALA A 7 -2.10 0.06 -10.79
C ALA A 7 -2.13 0.10 -9.26
N GLY A 8 -2.26 -1.05 -8.62
CA GLY A 8 -2.68 -1.19 -7.21
C GLY A 8 -4.19 -1.45 -7.09
N ALA A 9 -4.78 -2.16 -8.07
CA ALA A 9 -6.22 -2.35 -8.20
C ALA A 9 -6.87 -3.22 -7.11
N SER A 10 -6.09 -4.06 -6.41
CA SER A 10 -6.60 -4.94 -5.36
C SER A 10 -6.58 -4.29 -3.98
N GLY A 11 -5.95 -3.13 -3.84
CA GLY A 11 -5.88 -2.37 -2.60
C GLY A 11 -7.20 -1.70 -2.20
N GLY A 12 -7.25 -1.17 -0.98
CA GLY A 12 -8.47 -0.56 -0.42
C GLY A 12 -8.99 0.67 -1.19
N ILE A 13 -8.13 1.40 -1.90
CA ILE A 13 -8.53 2.45 -2.86
C ILE A 13 -8.80 1.83 -4.24
N GLY A 14 -7.94 0.90 -4.67
CA GLY A 14 -7.94 0.31 -6.00
C GLY A 14 -9.26 -0.34 -6.39
N GLN A 15 -9.85 -1.16 -5.50
CA GLN A 15 -11.11 -1.86 -5.81
C GLN A 15 -12.29 -0.88 -6.03
N PRO A 16 -12.63 0.01 -5.09
CA PRO A 16 -13.72 0.97 -5.30
C PRO A 16 -13.42 1.97 -6.44
N LEU A 17 -12.15 2.32 -6.68
CA LEU A 17 -11.79 3.17 -7.83
C LEU A 17 -12.04 2.44 -9.15
N SER A 18 -11.67 1.17 -9.22
CA SER A 18 -11.89 0.32 -10.40
C SER A 18 -13.37 0.13 -10.69
N LEU A 19 -14.19 -0.02 -9.64
CA LEU A 19 -15.66 -0.01 -9.75
C LEU A 19 -16.16 1.27 -10.41
N LEU A 20 -15.75 2.44 -9.90
CA LEU A 20 -16.21 3.73 -10.44
C LEU A 20 -15.74 3.92 -11.90
N LEU A 21 -14.49 3.56 -12.22
CA LEU A 21 -13.98 3.63 -13.60
C LEU A 21 -14.72 2.68 -14.55
N LYS A 22 -15.13 1.50 -14.09
CA LYS A 22 -15.96 0.56 -14.88
C LYS A 22 -17.34 1.14 -15.22
N LEU A 23 -17.85 2.07 -14.43
CA LEU A 23 -19.12 2.76 -14.68
C LEU A 23 -18.96 4.00 -15.59
N SER A 24 -17.73 4.45 -15.85
CA SER A 24 -17.48 5.64 -16.67
C SER A 24 -17.85 5.42 -18.13
N PRO A 25 -18.58 6.34 -18.79
CA PRO A 25 -18.84 6.27 -20.23
C PRO A 25 -17.59 6.52 -21.09
N TYR A 26 -16.51 7.06 -20.50
CA TYR A 26 -15.27 7.37 -21.22
C TYR A 26 -14.34 6.17 -21.34
N VAL A 27 -14.48 5.17 -20.46
CA VAL A 27 -13.62 3.98 -20.36
C VAL A 27 -14.24 2.84 -21.16
N THR A 28 -13.48 2.27 -22.08
CA THR A 28 -13.90 1.14 -22.93
C THR A 28 -13.12 -0.14 -22.73
N GLU A 29 -12.01 -0.07 -22.02
CA GLU A 29 -11.24 -1.22 -21.57
C GLU A 29 -10.65 -0.86 -20.21
N LEU A 30 -10.82 -1.73 -19.22
CA LEU A 30 -10.27 -1.53 -17.88
C LEU A 30 -9.27 -2.64 -17.58
N SER A 31 -8.00 -2.26 -17.41
CA SER A 31 -6.95 -3.17 -16.99
C SER A 31 -6.60 -2.93 -15.52
N LEU A 32 -6.63 -4.00 -14.74
CA LEU A 32 -6.37 -3.98 -13.31
C LEU A 32 -5.02 -4.63 -13.07
N TYR A 33 -4.03 -3.85 -12.66
CA TYR A 33 -2.72 -4.38 -12.30
C TYR A 33 -2.55 -4.34 -10.78
N ASP A 34 -2.07 -5.44 -10.21
CA ASP A 34 -1.67 -5.52 -8.81
C ASP A 34 -0.68 -6.68 -8.65
N VAL A 35 0.05 -6.71 -7.54
CA VAL A 35 0.95 -7.82 -7.19
C VAL A 35 0.17 -9.05 -6.71
N VAL A 36 -1.07 -8.87 -6.25
CA VAL A 36 -1.95 -9.94 -5.77
C VAL A 36 -3.40 -9.70 -6.20
N ASN A 37 -4.21 -10.77 -6.25
CA ASN A 37 -5.68 -10.75 -6.34
C ASN A 37 -6.34 -10.06 -7.54
N SER A 38 -5.60 -9.40 -8.44
CA SER A 38 -6.18 -8.64 -9.55
C SER A 38 -7.06 -9.46 -10.51
N PRO A 39 -6.82 -10.77 -10.79
CA PRO A 39 -7.74 -11.57 -11.59
C PRO A 39 -9.11 -11.75 -10.94
N GLY A 40 -9.14 -11.89 -9.60
CA GLY A 40 -10.39 -12.00 -8.84
C GLY A 40 -11.20 -10.71 -8.88
N VAL A 41 -10.54 -9.57 -8.66
CA VAL A 41 -11.19 -8.24 -8.77
C VAL A 41 -11.71 -8.00 -10.19
N ALA A 42 -10.96 -8.42 -11.21
CA ALA A 42 -11.41 -8.30 -12.59
C ALA A 42 -12.62 -9.19 -12.90
N ALA A 43 -12.65 -10.43 -12.39
CA ALA A 43 -13.79 -11.33 -12.55
C ALA A 43 -15.07 -10.72 -11.94
N ASP A 44 -14.98 -10.19 -10.72
CA ASP A 44 -16.10 -9.50 -10.05
C ASP A 44 -16.62 -8.31 -10.89
N LEU A 45 -15.73 -7.37 -11.23
CA LEU A 45 -16.11 -6.18 -12.01
C LEU A 45 -16.59 -6.50 -13.42
N SER A 46 -16.21 -7.65 -14.00
CA SER A 46 -16.66 -8.06 -15.33
C SER A 46 -18.14 -8.41 -15.39
N HIS A 47 -18.78 -8.71 -14.25
CA HIS A 47 -20.22 -9.01 -14.17
C HIS A 47 -21.10 -7.75 -14.25
N ILE A 48 -20.50 -6.55 -14.14
CA ILE A 48 -21.23 -5.30 -14.23
C ILE A 48 -21.65 -5.05 -15.67
N SER A 49 -22.96 -4.86 -15.89
CA SER A 49 -23.60 -4.60 -17.19
C SER A 49 -23.28 -3.21 -17.75
N SER A 50 -22.00 -2.89 -17.93
CA SER A 50 -21.50 -1.68 -18.60
C SER A 50 -20.52 -2.02 -19.72
N THR A 51 -20.23 -1.06 -20.59
CA THR A 51 -19.37 -1.22 -21.77
C THR A 51 -17.93 -1.64 -21.39
N GLY A 52 -17.31 -2.45 -22.25
CA GLY A 52 -15.87 -2.70 -22.23
C GLY A 52 -15.41 -3.87 -21.36
N PRO A 53 -14.38 -4.63 -21.80
CA PRO A 53 -13.84 -5.74 -21.03
C PRO A 53 -13.05 -5.23 -19.80
N VAL A 54 -13.05 -6.05 -18.75
CA VAL A 54 -12.19 -5.89 -17.58
C VAL A 54 -11.20 -7.06 -17.55
N LYS A 55 -9.90 -6.76 -17.39
CA LYS A 55 -8.85 -7.79 -17.29
C LYS A 55 -7.95 -7.53 -16.08
N GLY A 56 -7.65 -8.59 -15.35
CA GLY A 56 -6.73 -8.56 -14.21
C GLY A 56 -5.36 -9.10 -14.59
N PHE A 57 -4.31 -8.42 -14.16
CA PHE A 57 -2.92 -8.73 -14.46
C PHE A 57 -2.10 -8.78 -13.17
N LEU A 58 -1.35 -9.87 -13.01
CA LEU A 58 -0.36 -10.08 -11.95
C LEU A 58 1.05 -9.85 -12.51
N PRO A 59 2.12 -9.77 -11.71
CA PRO A 59 3.46 -9.51 -12.24
C PRO A 59 3.97 -10.59 -13.21
N LYS A 60 3.57 -11.85 -13.01
CA LYS A 60 3.90 -12.97 -13.89
C LYS A 60 3.45 -12.73 -15.33
N ASP A 61 4.07 -13.43 -16.27
CA ASP A 61 3.68 -13.44 -17.68
C ASP A 61 3.62 -12.03 -18.31
N ASP A 62 4.61 -11.18 -18.02
CA ASP A 62 4.66 -9.78 -18.49
C ASP A 62 3.42 -8.96 -18.09
N GLY A 63 2.76 -9.27 -16.98
CA GLY A 63 1.43 -8.69 -16.72
C GLY A 63 1.42 -7.17 -16.55
N LEU A 64 2.50 -6.54 -16.04
CA LEU A 64 2.61 -5.07 -16.02
C LEU A 64 2.60 -4.49 -17.44
N LYS A 65 3.41 -5.04 -18.35
CA LYS A 65 3.45 -4.67 -19.76
C LYS A 65 2.10 -4.88 -20.43
N ASN A 66 1.45 -6.02 -20.20
CA ASN A 66 0.15 -6.34 -20.78
C ASN A 66 -0.96 -5.39 -20.28
N ALA A 67 -0.92 -5.03 -19.00
CA ALA A 67 -1.84 -4.04 -18.44
C ALA A 67 -1.64 -2.66 -19.07
N LEU A 68 -0.39 -2.19 -19.16
CA LEU A 68 -0.07 -0.83 -19.60
C LEU A 68 -0.15 -0.61 -21.10
N THR A 69 0.13 -1.63 -21.93
CA THR A 69 0.20 -1.48 -23.38
C THR A 69 -1.11 -0.92 -23.95
N GLY A 70 -1.01 0.21 -24.66
CA GLY A 70 -2.16 0.88 -25.28
C GLY A 70 -3.02 1.72 -24.32
N ALA A 71 -2.67 1.80 -23.03
CA ALA A 71 -3.38 2.64 -22.08
C ALA A 71 -3.31 4.13 -22.46
N LYS A 72 -4.40 4.86 -22.23
CA LYS A 72 -4.44 6.34 -22.37
C LYS A 72 -4.51 7.06 -21.04
N ILE A 73 -4.90 6.35 -19.98
CA ILE A 73 -4.89 6.86 -18.62
C ILE A 73 -4.43 5.75 -17.67
N VAL A 74 -3.52 6.08 -16.76
CA VAL A 74 -3.00 5.18 -15.73
C VAL A 74 -3.19 5.86 -14.38
N VAL A 75 -4.01 5.27 -13.53
CA VAL A 75 -4.26 5.75 -12.17
C VAL A 75 -3.51 4.85 -11.19
N ILE A 76 -2.68 5.45 -10.35
CA ILE A 76 -1.76 4.75 -9.47
C ILE A 76 -2.13 5.01 -8.00
N PRO A 77 -3.07 4.24 -7.43
CA PRO A 77 -3.29 4.16 -5.99
C PRO A 77 -2.31 3.22 -5.26
N ALA A 78 -1.45 2.49 -5.98
CA ALA A 78 -0.52 1.54 -5.38
C ALA A 78 0.34 2.16 -4.29
N GLY A 79 0.45 1.46 -3.17
CA GLY A 79 1.22 1.88 -2.02
C GLY A 79 0.79 1.12 -0.78
N ILE A 80 1.66 1.08 0.22
CA ILE A 80 1.37 0.44 1.48
C ILE A 80 0.80 1.50 2.44
N PRO A 81 -0.28 1.21 3.19
CA PRO A 81 -0.72 2.09 4.27
C PRO A 81 0.29 2.04 5.42
N ARG A 82 0.38 3.12 6.19
CA ARG A 82 1.21 3.13 7.40
C ARG A 82 0.73 2.05 8.38
N LYS A 83 1.62 1.15 8.81
CA LYS A 83 1.36 0.18 9.88
C LYS A 83 1.94 0.66 11.21
N PRO A 84 1.45 0.19 12.36
CA PRO A 84 2.11 0.42 13.65
C PRO A 84 3.59 0.03 13.59
N GLY A 85 4.47 0.87 14.13
CA GLY A 85 5.93 0.66 14.11
C GLY A 85 6.67 1.24 12.89
N MET A 86 5.98 1.56 11.78
CA MET A 86 6.64 2.17 10.61
C MET A 86 6.90 3.67 10.81
N THR A 87 8.13 4.11 10.50
CA THR A 87 8.46 5.55 10.45
C THR A 87 7.87 6.19 9.19
N ARG A 88 7.80 7.52 9.18
CA ARG A 88 7.41 8.28 7.96
C ARG A 88 8.40 8.08 6.82
N ASP A 89 9.67 7.80 7.14
CA ASP A 89 10.72 7.61 6.15
C ASP A 89 10.67 6.23 5.51
N ASP A 90 10.39 5.18 6.29
CA ASP A 90 10.22 3.82 5.76
C ASP A 90 9.06 3.75 4.78
N LEU A 91 7.92 4.33 5.16
CA LEU A 91 6.74 4.43 4.30
C LEU A 91 7.05 5.16 2.98
N PHE A 92 7.83 6.25 3.06
CA PHE A 92 8.28 6.97 1.89
C PHE A 92 9.14 6.08 0.98
N LYS A 93 10.16 5.40 1.51
CA LYS A 93 11.08 4.57 0.70
C LYS A 93 10.35 3.45 -0.04
N ILE A 94 9.43 2.77 0.65
CA ILE A 94 8.64 1.69 0.05
C ILE A 94 7.76 2.24 -1.08
N ASN A 95 6.96 3.27 -0.81
CA ASN A 95 6.07 3.83 -1.83
C ASN A 95 6.85 4.52 -2.96
N ALA A 96 8.03 5.07 -2.69
CA ALA A 96 8.94 5.62 -3.69
C ALA A 96 9.43 4.54 -4.66
N GLY A 97 9.81 3.36 -4.16
CA GLY A 97 10.17 2.20 -4.98
C GLY A 97 9.01 1.72 -5.85
N ILE A 98 7.82 1.54 -5.25
CA ILE A 98 6.61 1.12 -5.98
C ILE A 98 6.27 2.10 -7.10
N VAL A 99 6.29 3.41 -6.83
CA VAL A 99 5.99 4.44 -7.83
C VAL A 99 7.05 4.45 -8.92
N ARG A 100 8.34 4.36 -8.58
CA ARG A 100 9.42 4.27 -9.56
C ARG A 100 9.17 3.12 -10.55
N ASP A 101 8.97 1.90 -10.05
CA ASP A 101 8.87 0.70 -10.88
C ASP A 101 7.63 0.74 -11.80
N LEU A 102 6.49 1.24 -11.28
CA LEU A 102 5.29 1.42 -12.10
C LEU A 102 5.49 2.48 -13.19
N ILE A 103 6.20 3.57 -12.88
CA ILE A 103 6.46 4.65 -13.84
C ILE A 103 7.50 4.26 -14.89
N GLU A 104 8.49 3.44 -14.56
CA GLU A 104 9.38 2.82 -15.54
C GLU A 104 8.56 1.99 -16.56
N GLY A 105 7.59 1.21 -16.07
CA GLY A 105 6.63 0.50 -16.92
C GLY A 105 5.81 1.46 -17.80
N VAL A 106 5.30 2.57 -17.24
CA VAL A 106 4.55 3.58 -18.02
C VAL A 106 5.43 4.17 -19.12
N ALA A 107 6.65 4.57 -18.80
CA ALA A 107 7.59 5.13 -19.75
C ALA A 107 7.89 4.19 -20.92
N GLN A 108 7.94 2.88 -20.65
CA GLN A 108 8.24 1.87 -21.65
C GLN A 108 7.02 1.47 -22.51
N TYR A 109 5.84 1.34 -21.91
CA TYR A 109 4.70 0.67 -22.54
C TYR A 109 3.54 1.59 -22.92
N CYS A 110 3.45 2.78 -22.31
CA CYS A 110 2.44 3.79 -22.62
C CYS A 110 2.90 5.22 -22.29
N PRO A 111 4.04 5.70 -22.84
CA PRO A 111 4.62 7.01 -22.50
C PRO A 111 3.70 8.21 -22.78
N ASP A 112 2.70 8.02 -23.65
CA ASP A 112 1.70 9.02 -24.00
C ASP A 112 0.45 9.05 -23.10
N ALA A 113 0.36 8.17 -22.10
CA ALA A 113 -0.79 8.12 -21.20
C ALA A 113 -0.83 9.33 -20.25
N PHE A 114 -2.04 9.70 -19.81
CA PHE A 114 -2.22 10.54 -18.63
C PHE A 114 -1.91 9.72 -17.38
N VAL A 115 -1.01 10.21 -16.53
CA VAL A 115 -0.54 9.52 -15.32
C VAL A 115 -1.07 10.25 -14.08
N LEU A 116 -1.88 9.55 -13.30
CA LEU A 116 -2.56 10.08 -12.12
C LEU A 116 -2.00 9.40 -10.86
N ILE A 117 -1.14 10.09 -10.14
CA ILE A 117 -0.51 9.60 -8.90
C ILE A 117 -1.42 9.88 -7.71
N ILE A 118 -1.92 8.82 -7.09
CA ILE A 118 -2.61 8.84 -5.79
C ILE A 118 -1.66 8.37 -4.68
N SER A 119 -0.65 7.57 -5.03
CA SER A 119 0.36 7.03 -4.11
C SER A 119 0.96 8.09 -3.19
N ASN A 120 0.81 7.89 -1.88
CA ASN A 120 1.34 8.81 -0.89
C ASN A 120 2.81 8.53 -0.57
N PRO A 121 3.61 9.56 -0.27
CA PRO A 121 3.23 10.99 -0.20
C PRO A 121 3.26 11.67 -1.58
N VAL A 122 2.13 12.20 -2.05
CA VAL A 122 1.98 12.83 -3.39
C VAL A 122 3.01 13.93 -3.64
N ASN A 123 3.32 14.74 -2.61
CA ASN A 123 4.31 15.82 -2.68
C ASN A 123 5.72 15.35 -3.08
N SER A 124 6.04 14.05 -2.93
CA SER A 124 7.33 13.47 -3.30
C SER A 124 7.22 12.40 -4.40
N THR A 125 6.13 11.65 -4.47
CA THR A 125 5.92 10.61 -5.49
C THR A 125 5.69 11.18 -6.88
N VAL A 126 5.11 12.39 -7.00
CA VAL A 126 5.00 13.09 -8.30
C VAL A 126 6.37 13.54 -8.81
N PRO A 127 7.23 14.20 -8.00
CA PRO A 127 8.62 14.44 -8.38
C PRO A 127 9.39 13.18 -8.77
N ILE A 128 9.22 12.07 -8.04
CA ILE A 128 9.80 10.76 -8.41
C ILE A 128 9.36 10.35 -9.81
N ALA A 129 8.05 10.37 -10.07
CA ALA A 129 7.49 10.00 -11.37
C ALA A 129 8.05 10.89 -12.49
N ALA A 130 8.19 12.20 -12.25
CA ALA A 130 8.76 13.13 -13.22
C ALA A 130 10.23 12.78 -13.54
N GLU A 131 11.06 12.54 -12.52
CA GLU A 131 12.47 12.20 -12.72
C GLU A 131 12.66 10.85 -13.41
N VAL A 132 11.84 9.85 -13.10
CA VAL A 132 11.84 8.57 -13.83
C VAL A 132 11.47 8.79 -15.30
N LEU A 133 10.38 9.49 -15.58
CA LEU A 133 9.98 9.79 -16.96
C LEU A 133 11.07 10.57 -17.72
N LYS A 134 11.76 11.51 -17.06
CA LYS A 134 12.88 12.27 -17.66
C LYS A 134 14.04 11.34 -18.04
N LYS A 135 14.44 10.42 -17.14
CA LYS A 135 15.49 9.42 -17.41
C LYS A 135 15.17 8.55 -18.62
N HIS A 136 13.90 8.28 -18.88
CA HIS A 136 13.43 7.49 -20.01
C HIS A 136 13.05 8.34 -21.25
N ASN A 137 13.32 9.65 -21.27
CA ASN A 137 12.90 10.58 -22.34
C ASN A 137 11.39 10.53 -22.65
N ALA A 138 10.57 10.22 -21.64
CA ALA A 138 9.12 10.08 -21.73
C ALA A 138 8.37 11.19 -20.97
N PHE A 139 9.09 12.15 -20.37
CA PHE A 139 8.47 13.18 -19.56
C PHE A 139 7.70 14.20 -20.40
N ASN A 140 6.39 14.24 -20.18
CA ASN A 140 5.51 15.29 -20.65
C ASN A 140 4.82 15.95 -19.44
N PRO A 141 5.14 17.22 -19.11
CA PRO A 141 4.58 17.88 -17.93
C PRO A 141 3.07 18.10 -18.01
N LYS A 142 2.50 18.08 -19.23
CA LYS A 142 1.05 18.19 -19.44
C LYS A 142 0.30 16.88 -19.14
N LYS A 143 0.99 15.77 -18.85
CA LYS A 143 0.37 14.45 -18.67
C LYS A 143 0.66 13.77 -17.33
N LEU A 144 1.40 14.41 -16.42
CA LEU A 144 1.68 13.87 -15.08
C LEU A 144 0.96 14.71 -14.01
N PHE A 145 0.17 14.03 -13.18
CA PHE A 145 -0.72 14.68 -12.22
C PHE A 145 -0.64 14.03 -10.84
N GLY A 146 -0.44 14.84 -9.80
CA GLY A 146 -0.77 14.46 -8.44
C GLY A 146 -2.24 14.71 -8.16
N VAL A 147 -2.96 13.67 -7.72
CA VAL A 147 -4.39 13.76 -7.43
C VAL A 147 -4.60 14.35 -6.04
N THR A 148 -4.93 15.64 -5.98
CA THR A 148 -5.23 16.37 -4.73
C THR A 148 -6.73 16.61 -4.52
N THR A 149 -7.57 15.98 -5.34
CA THR A 149 -9.02 16.21 -5.39
C THR A 149 -9.73 15.88 -4.08
N LEU A 150 -9.18 14.98 -3.26
CA LEU A 150 -9.78 14.66 -1.96
C LEU A 150 -9.79 15.86 -1.01
N ASP A 151 -8.82 16.77 -1.12
CA ASP A 151 -8.77 17.98 -0.30
C ASP A 151 -9.86 18.96 -0.70
N VAL A 152 -10.14 19.07 -2.01
CA VAL A 152 -11.25 19.85 -2.57
C VAL A 152 -12.59 19.27 -2.11
N VAL A 153 -12.76 17.94 -2.21
CA VAL A 153 -13.97 17.24 -1.76
C VAL A 153 -14.22 17.48 -0.27
N ARG A 154 -13.18 17.39 0.57
CA ARG A 154 -13.27 17.71 2.00
C ARG A 154 -13.63 19.16 2.24
N ALA A 155 -12.97 20.09 1.55
CA ALA A 155 -13.22 21.52 1.70
C ALA A 155 -14.67 21.87 1.34
N GLN A 156 -15.20 21.33 0.22
CA GLN A 156 -16.60 21.49 -0.17
C GLN A 156 -17.55 21.00 0.93
N THR A 157 -17.33 19.78 1.44
CA THR A 157 -18.15 19.18 2.50
C THR A 157 -18.11 20.02 3.78
N PHE A 158 -16.92 20.36 4.27
CA PHE A 158 -16.78 21.05 5.55
C PHE A 158 -17.23 22.51 5.49
N VAL A 159 -17.08 23.18 4.35
CA VAL A 159 -17.67 24.51 4.13
C VAL A 159 -19.19 24.42 4.18
N ALA A 160 -19.79 23.45 3.50
CA ALA A 160 -21.24 23.27 3.48
C ALA A 160 -21.81 23.02 4.88
N GLU A 161 -21.16 22.15 5.66
CA GLU A 161 -21.52 21.89 7.06
C GLU A 161 -21.51 23.16 7.91
N ILE A 162 -20.47 24.01 7.79
CA ILE A 162 -20.34 25.22 8.59
C ILE A 162 -21.41 26.25 8.27
N VAL A 163 -21.82 26.37 7.01
CA VAL A 163 -22.79 27.37 6.56
C VAL A 163 -24.23 26.85 6.52
N GLY A 164 -24.45 25.59 6.94
CA GLY A 164 -25.77 24.98 6.99
C GLY A 164 -26.35 24.66 5.61
N GLU A 165 -25.50 24.34 4.64
CA GLU A 165 -25.92 23.92 3.30
C GLU A 165 -25.97 22.38 3.19
N SER A 166 -27.04 21.88 2.57
CA SER A 166 -27.30 20.47 2.30
C SER A 166 -26.57 19.88 1.08
N ASP A 167 -26.25 20.70 0.07
CA ASP A 167 -25.52 20.29 -1.13
C ASP A 167 -24.07 20.86 -1.15
N PRO A 168 -23.06 20.06 -0.75
CA PRO A 168 -21.66 20.46 -0.84
C PRO A 168 -21.15 20.69 -2.27
N ALA A 169 -21.70 19.99 -3.26
CA ALA A 169 -21.19 20.03 -4.62
C ALA A 169 -21.42 21.39 -5.30
N LYS A 170 -22.33 22.21 -4.76
CA LYS A 170 -22.56 23.58 -5.22
C LYS A 170 -21.37 24.50 -5.01
N PHE A 171 -20.48 24.18 -4.06
CA PHE A 171 -19.33 25.03 -3.75
C PHE A 171 -18.14 24.71 -4.63
N LYS A 172 -17.44 25.73 -5.10
CA LYS A 172 -16.08 25.66 -5.61
C LYS A 172 -15.17 26.26 -4.55
N VAL A 173 -14.41 25.42 -3.87
CA VAL A 173 -13.41 25.84 -2.88
C VAL A 173 -12.03 25.51 -3.46
N PRO A 174 -11.27 26.50 -3.96
CA PRO A 174 -9.93 26.23 -4.46
C PRO A 174 -9.04 25.75 -3.32
N VAL A 175 -8.38 24.60 -3.51
CA VAL A 175 -7.35 24.10 -2.60
C VAL A 175 -6.05 24.00 -3.37
N ILE A 176 -5.02 24.69 -2.90
CA ILE A 176 -3.71 24.79 -3.55
C ILE A 176 -2.59 24.29 -2.65
N GLY A 177 -1.35 24.29 -3.14
CA GLY A 177 -0.18 23.88 -2.35
C GLY A 177 0.25 22.44 -2.62
N GLY A 178 0.08 21.57 -1.64
CA GLY A 178 0.41 20.14 -1.69
C GLY A 178 -0.74 19.28 -1.17
N HIS A 179 -0.41 18.07 -0.71
CA HIS A 179 -1.36 17.04 -0.26
C HIS A 179 -0.96 16.44 1.10
N SER A 180 -0.30 17.19 1.98
CA SER A 180 0.10 16.70 3.30
C SER A 180 0.08 17.80 4.35
N GLY A 181 -0.79 17.66 5.36
CA GLY A 181 -0.87 18.57 6.50
C GLY A 181 -0.93 20.04 6.07
N GLU A 182 -0.02 20.84 6.60
CA GLU A 182 0.05 22.29 6.34
C GLU A 182 0.40 22.66 4.89
N THR A 183 0.82 21.70 4.06
CA THR A 183 0.98 21.96 2.62
C THR A 183 -0.36 22.11 1.90
N ILE A 184 -1.47 21.63 2.48
CA ILE A 184 -2.82 21.78 1.93
C ILE A 184 -3.32 23.19 2.29
N VAL A 185 -3.61 24.02 1.28
CA VAL A 185 -4.03 25.40 1.48
C VAL A 185 -5.43 25.63 0.90
N PRO A 186 -6.50 25.54 1.72
CA PRO A 186 -7.84 25.89 1.27
C PRO A 186 -7.98 27.42 1.19
N LEU A 187 -8.30 27.93 0.01
CA LEU A 187 -8.53 29.35 -0.23
C LEU A 187 -9.99 29.71 0.02
N LEU A 188 -10.37 29.68 1.29
CA LEU A 188 -11.74 29.91 1.75
C LEU A 188 -12.28 31.28 1.31
N SER A 189 -11.41 32.30 1.20
CA SER A 189 -11.78 33.63 0.74
C SER A 189 -12.24 33.65 -0.72
N LEU A 190 -11.82 32.65 -1.51
CA LEU A 190 -12.15 32.48 -2.93
C LEU A 190 -13.26 31.45 -3.17
N THR A 191 -13.97 31.02 -2.12
CA THR A 191 -15.12 30.12 -2.28
C THR A 191 -16.21 30.74 -3.15
N GLU A 192 -16.73 29.95 -4.09
CA GLU A 192 -17.88 30.31 -4.92
C GLU A 192 -19.03 29.30 -4.76
N PRO A 193 -20.29 29.72 -4.60
CA PRO A 193 -20.71 31.10 -4.32
C PRO A 193 -20.09 31.62 -3.03
N LYS A 194 -19.98 32.95 -2.90
CA LYS A 194 -19.39 33.57 -1.70
C LYS A 194 -20.16 33.15 -0.46
N VAL A 195 -19.41 32.74 0.57
CA VAL A 195 -19.93 32.33 1.87
C VAL A 195 -19.36 33.20 2.98
N SER A 196 -20.18 33.45 4.01
CA SER A 196 -19.74 34.10 5.23
C SER A 196 -19.40 33.05 6.28
N ILE A 197 -18.13 32.67 6.36
CA ILE A 197 -17.63 31.78 7.41
C ILE A 197 -17.34 32.63 8.66
N PRO A 198 -17.90 32.30 9.84
CA PRO A 198 -17.60 33.01 11.08
C PRO A 198 -16.08 33.04 11.35
N SER A 199 -15.54 34.21 11.67
CA SER A 199 -14.09 34.42 11.78
C SER A 199 -13.42 33.51 12.82
N ASP A 200 -14.14 33.20 13.91
CA ASP A 200 -13.72 32.28 14.97
C ASP A 200 -13.65 30.81 14.51
N LYS A 201 -14.37 30.45 13.42
CA LYS A 201 -14.38 29.09 12.86
C LYS A 201 -13.36 28.87 11.74
N VAL A 202 -12.84 29.93 11.12
CA VAL A 202 -11.95 29.84 9.95
C VAL A 202 -10.73 28.97 10.25
N ALA A 203 -10.02 29.22 11.36
CA ALA A 203 -8.81 28.48 11.71
C ALA A 203 -9.09 26.97 11.94
N GLY A 204 -10.22 26.65 12.61
CA GLY A 204 -10.64 25.28 12.82
C GLY A 204 -11.01 24.56 11.52
N LEU A 205 -11.67 25.25 10.59
CA LEU A 205 -11.98 24.71 9.27
C LEU A 205 -10.71 24.43 8.45
N VAL A 206 -9.76 25.37 8.41
CA VAL A 206 -8.47 25.18 7.73
C VAL A 206 -7.75 23.96 8.29
N ASN A 207 -7.65 23.85 9.62
CA ASN A 207 -7.02 22.71 10.28
C ASN A 207 -7.72 21.38 9.94
N ARG A 208 -9.06 21.33 9.99
CA ARG A 208 -9.80 20.12 9.65
C ARG A 208 -9.60 19.69 8.19
N ILE A 209 -9.48 20.64 7.26
CA ILE A 209 -9.15 20.34 5.86
C ILE A 209 -7.73 19.75 5.75
N GLN A 210 -6.74 20.40 6.37
CA GLN A 210 -5.33 19.98 6.36
C GLN A 210 -5.11 18.59 6.98
N PHE A 211 -5.85 18.27 8.04
CA PHE A 211 -5.70 17.05 8.82
C PHE A 211 -6.89 16.09 8.70
N GLY A 212 -7.73 16.26 7.67
CA GLY A 212 -8.89 15.37 7.44
C GLY A 212 -8.49 13.93 7.13
N GLY A 213 -7.24 13.67 6.76
CA GLY A 213 -6.66 12.32 6.69
C GLY A 213 -6.52 11.68 8.07
N ASP A 214 -6.00 12.43 9.03
CA ASP A 214 -5.75 11.98 10.40
C ASP A 214 -7.07 11.72 11.15
N GLU A 215 -8.09 12.54 10.89
CA GLU A 215 -9.47 12.31 11.39
C GLU A 215 -9.97 10.91 11.01
N VAL A 216 -9.80 10.50 9.74
CA VAL A 216 -10.23 9.18 9.25
C VAL A 216 -9.37 8.05 9.81
N VAL A 217 -8.04 8.24 9.88
CA VAL A 217 -7.14 7.22 10.46
C VAL A 217 -7.50 6.95 11.92
N LYS A 218 -7.79 8.02 12.69
CA LYS A 218 -8.24 7.91 14.07
C LYS A 218 -9.60 7.22 14.17
N ALA A 219 -10.56 7.58 13.31
CA ALA A 219 -11.90 6.98 13.29
C ALA A 219 -11.90 5.49 12.87
N LYS A 220 -10.84 5.04 12.18
CA LYS A 220 -10.62 3.63 11.83
C LYS A 220 -9.73 2.90 12.83
N ASP A 221 -9.47 3.46 14.00
CA ASP A 221 -8.58 2.90 15.03
C ASP A 221 -7.20 2.49 14.47
N GLY A 222 -6.67 3.27 13.52
CA GLY A 222 -5.39 2.99 12.87
C GLY A 222 -5.43 1.88 11.81
N ALA A 223 -6.58 1.26 11.52
CA ALA A 223 -6.75 0.21 10.51
C ALA A 223 -6.77 0.75 9.06
N GLY A 224 -5.94 1.75 8.77
CA GLY A 224 -5.77 2.37 7.46
C GLY A 224 -6.35 3.78 7.33
N SER A 225 -6.19 4.37 6.16
CA SER A 225 -6.61 5.74 5.84
C SER A 225 -7.92 5.78 5.05
N ALA A 226 -8.28 6.96 4.53
CA ALA A 226 -9.39 7.13 3.60
C ALA A 226 -9.23 6.22 2.37
N THR A 227 -10.25 5.42 2.10
CA THR A 227 -10.30 4.48 0.96
C THR A 227 -11.41 4.85 -0.01
N LEU A 228 -12.65 4.84 0.49
CA LEU A 228 -13.85 5.09 -0.33
C LEU A 228 -13.91 6.53 -0.86
N SER A 229 -13.71 7.52 0.01
CA SER A 229 -13.70 8.94 -0.40
C SER A 229 -12.51 9.25 -1.31
N MET A 230 -11.37 8.56 -1.13
CA MET A 230 -10.23 8.69 -2.04
C MET A 230 -10.50 8.05 -3.40
N ALA A 231 -11.19 6.90 -3.46
CA ALA A 231 -11.63 6.31 -4.72
C ALA A 231 -12.59 7.22 -5.48
N TYR A 232 -13.56 7.83 -4.78
CA TYR A 232 -14.44 8.86 -5.36
C TYR A 232 -13.65 10.05 -5.90
N ALA A 233 -12.73 10.61 -5.10
CA ALA A 233 -11.92 11.75 -5.53
C ALA A 233 -10.98 11.42 -6.71
N GLY A 234 -10.37 10.23 -6.69
CA GLY A 234 -9.55 9.72 -7.79
C GLY A 234 -10.35 9.51 -9.08
N TYR A 235 -11.57 8.97 -8.95
CA TYR A 235 -12.50 8.85 -10.08
C TYR A 235 -12.90 10.21 -10.64
N ARG A 236 -13.34 11.15 -9.78
CA ARG A 236 -13.71 12.51 -10.20
C ARG A 236 -12.59 13.19 -10.98
N PHE A 237 -11.35 13.04 -10.52
CA PHE A 237 -10.19 13.60 -11.22
C PHE A 237 -9.92 12.89 -12.55
N ALA A 238 -9.93 11.55 -12.57
CA ALA A 238 -9.76 10.80 -13.81
C ALA A 238 -10.84 11.15 -14.85
N GLU A 239 -12.09 11.30 -14.42
CA GLU A 239 -13.20 11.72 -15.28
C GLU A 239 -13.00 13.15 -15.81
N ALA A 240 -12.52 14.09 -14.98
CA ALA A 240 -12.19 15.45 -15.43
C ALA A 240 -11.10 15.43 -16.52
N VAL A 241 -10.01 14.67 -16.33
CA VAL A 241 -8.97 14.51 -17.35
C VAL A 241 -9.53 13.89 -18.63
N LEU A 242 -10.39 12.87 -18.52
CA LEU A 242 -11.01 12.22 -19.68
C LEU A 242 -12.00 13.12 -20.43
N ARG A 243 -12.76 13.95 -19.72
CA ARG A 243 -13.65 14.98 -20.30
C ARG A 243 -12.86 16.02 -21.08
N GLY A 244 -11.80 16.56 -20.48
CA GLY A 244 -10.87 17.47 -21.16
C GLY A 244 -10.26 16.80 -22.39
N ALA A 245 -9.79 15.56 -22.25
CA ALA A 245 -9.23 14.78 -23.37
C ALA A 245 -10.23 14.54 -24.51
N ALA A 246 -11.52 14.42 -24.19
CA ALA A 246 -12.62 14.30 -25.15
C ALA A 246 -13.01 15.65 -25.81
N GLY A 247 -12.36 16.76 -25.43
CA GLY A 247 -12.57 18.08 -26.03
C GLY A 247 -13.57 18.96 -25.29
N GLU A 248 -14.08 18.53 -24.13
CA GLU A 248 -14.90 19.38 -23.29
C GLU A 248 -14.11 20.59 -22.80
N LYS A 249 -14.74 21.77 -22.85
CA LYS A 249 -14.10 23.05 -22.48
C LYS A 249 -14.40 23.43 -21.04
N ASN A 250 -13.51 24.22 -20.44
CA ASN A 250 -13.63 24.70 -19.06
C ASN A 250 -13.68 23.59 -18.01
N VAL A 251 -13.04 22.44 -18.27
CA VAL A 251 -12.87 21.38 -17.27
C VAL A 251 -11.68 21.75 -16.39
N ILE A 252 -11.96 22.30 -15.20
CA ILE A 252 -10.94 22.85 -14.30
C ILE A 252 -10.99 22.12 -12.96
N GLU A 253 -9.89 21.48 -12.56
CA GLU A 253 -9.71 20.91 -11.22
C GLU A 253 -8.30 21.23 -10.69
N PRO A 254 -8.12 21.43 -9.37
CA PRO A 254 -6.78 21.50 -8.78
C PRO A 254 -6.01 20.19 -8.91
N SER A 255 -4.73 20.28 -9.27
CA SER A 255 -3.81 19.15 -9.30
C SER A 255 -2.39 19.58 -9.01
N PHE A 256 -1.65 18.73 -8.30
CA PHE A 256 -0.22 18.91 -8.04
C PHE A 256 0.58 18.56 -9.29
N VAL A 257 1.04 19.59 -10.01
CA VAL A 257 1.67 19.45 -11.33
C VAL A 257 3.07 20.04 -11.34
N TYR A 258 3.89 19.63 -12.31
CA TYR A 258 5.12 20.32 -12.64
C TYR A 258 4.77 21.63 -13.37
N LEU A 259 5.15 22.76 -12.80
CA LEU A 259 4.71 24.07 -13.26
C LEU A 259 5.34 24.46 -14.60
N ASP A 260 6.61 24.12 -14.80
CA ASP A 260 7.30 24.43 -16.05
C ASP A 260 6.77 23.53 -17.18
N GLY A 261 6.30 24.14 -18.27
CA GLY A 261 5.75 23.42 -19.41
C GLY A 261 4.22 23.25 -19.39
N VAL A 262 3.53 23.82 -18.40
CA VAL A 262 2.09 24.12 -18.49
C VAL A 262 1.89 25.62 -18.63
N ASP A 263 1.05 26.05 -19.57
CA ASP A 263 0.83 27.46 -19.87
C ASP A 263 0.34 28.20 -18.61
N GLY A 264 1.00 29.31 -18.25
CA GLY A 264 0.73 30.06 -17.00
C GLY A 264 1.47 29.54 -15.76
N GLY A 265 2.09 28.36 -15.82
CA GLY A 265 2.79 27.75 -14.69
C GLY A 265 4.03 28.52 -14.23
N SER A 266 4.80 29.13 -15.16
CA SER A 266 5.99 29.91 -14.80
C SER A 266 5.69 31.11 -13.91
N ALA A 267 4.53 31.78 -14.09
CA ALA A 267 4.12 32.89 -13.23
C ALA A 267 3.76 32.44 -11.80
N VAL A 268 3.17 31.24 -11.68
CA VAL A 268 2.94 30.60 -10.38
C VAL A 268 4.27 30.25 -9.74
N LYS A 269 5.18 29.60 -10.48
CA LYS A 269 6.52 29.20 -10.01
C LYS A 269 7.33 30.39 -9.50
N GLU A 270 7.33 31.51 -10.21
CA GLU A 270 8.01 32.74 -9.77
C GLU A 270 7.49 33.23 -8.41
N THR A 271 6.20 33.04 -8.13
CA THR A 271 5.58 33.44 -6.86
C THR A 271 5.88 32.45 -5.74
N VAL A 272 5.82 31.14 -6.00
CA VAL A 272 5.92 30.10 -4.96
C VAL A 272 7.33 29.53 -4.78
N GLY A 273 8.23 29.71 -5.75
CA GLY A 273 9.63 29.28 -5.65
C GLY A 273 9.86 27.76 -5.61
N VAL A 274 8.91 26.95 -6.09
CA VAL A 274 9.01 25.49 -6.18
C VAL A 274 8.57 25.00 -7.56
N ASP A 275 9.12 23.87 -7.99
CA ASP A 275 8.86 23.28 -9.32
C ASP A 275 7.49 22.60 -9.44
N PHE A 276 6.99 22.09 -8.32
CA PHE A 276 5.71 21.40 -8.25
C PHE A 276 4.78 22.10 -7.27
N PHE A 277 3.54 22.32 -7.68
CA PHE A 277 2.54 22.98 -6.85
C PHE A 277 1.13 22.59 -7.31
N SER A 278 0.21 22.44 -6.36
CA SER A 278 -1.21 22.23 -6.64
C SER A 278 -1.89 23.56 -6.88
N VAL A 279 -2.56 23.68 -8.02
CA VAL A 279 -3.20 24.90 -8.51
C VAL A 279 -4.33 24.50 -9.46
N PRO A 280 -5.39 25.31 -9.68
CA PRO A 280 -6.41 24.96 -10.65
C PRO A 280 -5.82 24.81 -12.07
N VAL A 281 -6.03 23.64 -12.66
CA VAL A 281 -5.56 23.28 -14.00
C VAL A 281 -6.76 23.08 -14.91
N GLU A 282 -6.74 23.70 -16.08
CA GLU A 282 -7.68 23.44 -17.16
C GLU A 282 -7.18 22.26 -18.02
N PHE A 283 -8.04 21.26 -18.19
CA PHE A 283 -7.75 20.08 -18.99
C PHE A 283 -8.34 20.18 -20.38
N GLY A 284 -7.59 19.68 -21.37
CA GLY A 284 -8.03 19.53 -22.75
C GLY A 284 -7.39 18.31 -23.44
N PRO A 285 -7.49 18.20 -24.77
CA PRO A 285 -6.99 17.06 -25.54
C PRO A 285 -5.53 16.68 -25.27
N SER A 286 -4.69 17.65 -24.90
CA SER A 286 -3.26 17.44 -24.62
C SER A 286 -2.92 17.22 -23.14
N GLY A 287 -3.92 17.17 -22.25
CA GLY A 287 -3.75 17.10 -20.80
C GLY A 287 -3.88 18.49 -20.16
N ALA A 288 -2.90 18.90 -19.33
CA ALA A 288 -2.87 20.23 -18.73
C ALA A 288 -2.66 21.31 -19.81
N GLU A 289 -3.70 22.05 -20.16
CA GLU A 289 -3.60 23.12 -21.15
C GLU A 289 -3.18 24.44 -20.51
N LYS A 290 -3.72 24.74 -19.32
CA LYS A 290 -3.48 26.02 -18.65
C LYS A 290 -3.57 25.90 -17.13
N VAL A 291 -2.64 26.53 -16.44
CA VAL A 291 -2.72 26.81 -15.01
C VAL A 291 -3.40 28.17 -14.80
N HIS A 292 -4.39 28.21 -13.91
CA HIS A 292 -5.05 29.46 -13.51
C HIS A 292 -4.35 30.04 -12.28
N ASN A 293 -3.60 31.13 -12.49
CA ASN A 293 -2.91 31.81 -11.40
C ASN A 293 -3.88 32.61 -10.53
N ILE A 294 -4.29 32.03 -9.42
CA ILE A 294 -5.20 32.63 -8.44
C ILE A 294 -4.47 33.31 -7.27
N LEU A 295 -3.13 33.23 -7.22
CA LEU A 295 -2.32 33.77 -6.12
C LEU A 295 -2.48 35.28 -5.90
N PRO A 296 -2.67 36.13 -6.92
CA PRO A 296 -2.87 37.57 -6.71
C PRO A 296 -4.15 37.92 -5.93
N SER A 297 -5.13 37.01 -5.88
CA SER A 297 -6.45 37.26 -5.27
C SER A 297 -6.58 36.73 -3.84
N VAL A 298 -5.55 36.07 -3.31
CA VAL A 298 -5.61 35.44 -1.98
C VAL A 298 -5.48 36.48 -0.85
N SER A 299 -6.15 36.22 0.27
CA SER A 299 -6.09 37.07 1.47
C SER A 299 -4.74 37.00 2.18
N ASP A 300 -4.44 37.97 3.04
CA ASP A 300 -3.16 38.00 3.78
C ASP A 300 -2.98 36.80 4.72
N ALA A 301 -4.07 36.29 5.32
CA ALA A 301 -4.03 35.07 6.10
C ALA A 301 -3.66 33.85 5.24
N GLU A 302 -4.23 33.74 4.04
CA GLU A 302 -3.92 32.67 3.09
C GLU A 302 -2.50 32.78 2.54
N LYS A 303 -1.95 33.99 2.35
CA LYS A 303 -0.52 34.17 2.02
C LYS A 303 0.39 33.56 3.09
N GLY A 304 0.01 33.69 4.37
CA GLY A 304 0.68 33.03 5.48
C GLY A 304 0.69 31.50 5.34
N LEU A 305 -0.47 30.91 5.02
CA LEU A 305 -0.60 29.46 4.77
C LEU A 305 0.24 29.00 3.58
N ILE A 306 0.24 29.76 2.48
CA ILE A 306 1.04 29.47 1.27
C ILE A 306 2.53 29.45 1.62
N LYS A 307 3.01 30.42 2.42
CA LYS A 307 4.42 30.46 2.84
C LYS A 307 4.81 29.20 3.63
N THR A 308 3.98 28.76 4.58
CA THR A 308 4.20 27.53 5.34
C THR A 308 4.19 26.31 4.42
N ALA A 309 3.21 26.24 3.50
CA ALA A 309 3.09 25.15 2.54
C ALA A 309 4.33 25.02 1.65
N VAL A 310 4.81 26.13 1.08
CA VAL A 310 6.01 26.17 0.24
C VAL A 310 7.24 25.66 0.99
N SER A 311 7.42 26.05 2.25
CA SER A 311 8.55 25.57 3.07
C SER A 311 8.53 24.05 3.25
N GLY A 312 7.34 23.45 3.46
CA GLY A 312 7.20 22.00 3.55
C GLY A 312 7.40 21.31 2.19
N LEU A 313 6.89 21.92 1.12
CA LEU A 313 7.00 21.41 -0.24
C LEU A 313 8.44 21.34 -0.74
N GLN A 314 9.28 22.34 -0.44
CA GLN A 314 10.70 22.31 -0.82
C GLN A 314 11.38 21.02 -0.36
N GLY A 315 11.23 20.66 0.93
CA GLY A 315 11.79 19.42 1.46
C GLY A 315 11.17 18.15 0.84
N ASN A 316 9.86 18.15 0.57
CA ASN A 316 9.20 17.00 -0.04
C ASN A 316 9.63 16.78 -1.50
N ILE A 317 9.75 17.86 -2.27
CA ILE A 317 10.14 17.82 -3.67
C ILE A 317 11.60 17.38 -3.79
N SER A 318 12.51 18.01 -3.04
CA SER A 318 13.92 17.62 -3.02
C SER A 318 14.08 16.15 -2.65
N LYS A 319 13.37 15.67 -1.62
CA LYS A 319 13.42 14.26 -1.21
C LYS A 319 13.02 13.29 -2.35
N GLY A 320 12.01 13.65 -3.13
CA GLY A 320 11.57 12.84 -4.28
C GLY A 320 12.59 12.85 -5.43
N VAL A 321 13.13 14.02 -5.77
CA VAL A 321 14.18 14.17 -6.79
C VAL A 321 15.45 13.43 -6.38
N ASP A 322 15.89 13.61 -5.12
CA ASP A 322 17.09 12.99 -4.56
C ASP A 322 16.99 11.46 -4.52
N PHE A 323 15.81 10.90 -4.28
CA PHE A 323 15.61 9.45 -4.32
C PHE A 323 15.93 8.84 -5.70
N ILE A 324 15.67 9.58 -6.79
CA ILE A 324 15.98 9.11 -8.14
C ILE A 324 17.40 9.48 -8.56
N ALA A 325 17.92 10.63 -8.14
CA ALA A 325 19.30 11.04 -8.43
C ALA A 325 20.32 10.19 -7.67
N ASN A 326 20.04 9.90 -6.40
CA ASN A 326 20.87 9.16 -5.45
C ASN A 326 20.05 8.02 -4.84
N PRO A 327 19.70 6.98 -5.62
CA PRO A 327 18.92 5.88 -5.08
C PRO A 327 19.67 5.26 -3.90
N PRO A 328 18.97 4.90 -2.80
CA PRO A 328 19.59 4.14 -1.72
C PRO A 328 20.23 2.88 -2.32
N PRO A 329 21.34 2.38 -1.74
CA PRO A 329 22.00 1.17 -2.23
C PRO A 329 20.92 0.11 -2.42
N ALA A 330 20.88 -0.50 -3.61
CA ALA A 330 19.99 -1.61 -3.82
C ALA A 330 20.33 -2.65 -2.75
N ASN A 331 19.41 -2.89 -1.83
CA ASN A 331 19.39 -4.14 -1.10
C ASN A 331 19.09 -5.19 -2.17
N ASN A 332 20.15 -5.65 -2.86
CA ASN A 332 20.09 -6.68 -3.87
C ASN A 332 19.70 -7.98 -3.17
N VAL A 333 18.41 -8.13 -2.91
CA VAL A 333 17.77 -9.43 -2.82
C VAL A 333 16.96 -9.56 -4.11
N SER A 334 17.69 -9.86 -5.20
CA SER A 334 17.11 -10.34 -6.44
C SER A 334 16.39 -11.66 -6.15
N CYS A 335 15.12 -11.76 -6.54
CA CYS A 335 14.37 -13.01 -6.48
C CYS A 335 14.57 -13.86 -7.74
N ASP A 336 15.27 -13.36 -8.76
CA ASP A 336 15.42 -14.04 -10.04
C ASP A 336 16.85 -14.53 -10.26
N ALA A 337 16.92 -15.85 -10.41
CA ALA A 337 17.98 -16.71 -10.95
C ALA A 337 19.36 -16.71 -10.24
N ASP A 338 19.71 -17.91 -9.75
CA ASP A 338 21.07 -18.38 -9.45
C ASP A 338 21.75 -17.99 -8.13
N VAL A 339 21.00 -17.56 -7.12
CA VAL A 339 21.50 -17.62 -5.73
C VAL A 339 20.55 -18.42 -4.85
N ALA A 340 20.48 -19.72 -5.14
CA ALA A 340 20.27 -20.73 -4.11
C ALA A 340 21.44 -20.68 -3.12
N ARG A 341 21.52 -19.64 -2.29
CA ARG A 341 22.22 -19.77 -1.02
C ARG A 341 21.25 -20.50 -0.12
N TYR A 342 21.44 -21.82 -0.07
CA TYR A 342 20.95 -22.65 1.00
C TYR A 342 21.09 -21.88 2.31
N ILE A 343 19.99 -21.74 3.06
CA ILE A 343 20.15 -21.60 4.50
C ILE A 343 20.77 -22.94 4.89
N GLU A 344 22.07 -22.98 5.10
CA GLU A 344 22.65 -24.11 5.83
C GLU A 344 22.04 -24.01 7.23
N VAL A 345 21.02 -24.84 7.45
CA VAL A 345 20.64 -25.27 8.79
C VAL A 345 21.92 -25.87 9.35
N ASP A 346 22.51 -25.17 10.33
CA ASP A 346 23.74 -25.59 10.99
C ASP A 346 23.60 -27.06 11.38
N SER A 347 24.64 -27.87 11.20
CA SER A 347 24.60 -29.33 11.36
C SER A 347 24.21 -29.81 12.77
N ASP A 348 24.03 -28.90 13.70
CA ASP A 348 23.72 -29.12 15.11
C ASP A 348 22.23 -28.94 15.48
N VAL A 349 21.31 -28.94 14.51
CA VAL A 349 19.87 -29.00 14.82
C VAL A 349 19.50 -30.39 15.33
N SER A 350 19.22 -30.47 16.63
CA SER A 350 18.78 -31.70 17.29
C SER A 350 17.26 -31.87 17.15
N VAL A 351 16.84 -32.82 16.32
CA VAL A 351 15.43 -33.22 16.21
C VAL A 351 15.13 -34.31 17.23
N LYS A 352 14.17 -34.06 18.12
CA LYS A 352 13.78 -35.03 19.16
C LYS A 352 12.31 -35.43 18.99
N LEU A 353 12.09 -36.69 18.60
CA LEU A 353 10.76 -37.28 18.52
C LEU A 353 10.39 -37.85 19.89
N LEU A 354 9.28 -37.39 20.47
CA LEU A 354 8.82 -37.90 21.77
C LEU A 354 7.87 -39.09 21.56
N PRO A 355 8.04 -40.18 22.32
CA PRO A 355 7.18 -41.35 22.20
C PRO A 355 5.75 -41.04 22.69
N PRO A 356 4.73 -41.70 22.11
CA PRO A 356 3.35 -41.58 22.55
C PRO A 356 3.17 -42.34 23.87
N ALA A 357 3.43 -41.67 25.00
CA ALA A 357 3.19 -42.22 26.32
C ALA A 357 2.51 -41.20 27.23
N ALA A 358 1.63 -41.70 28.10
CA ALA A 358 0.73 -41.00 29.01
C ALA A 358 1.43 -40.17 30.11
N LEU A 359 2.30 -39.24 29.70
CA LEU A 359 2.75 -38.14 30.54
C LEU A 359 1.87 -36.93 30.25
N PRO A 360 1.50 -36.13 31.26
CA PRO A 360 0.86 -34.85 31.01
C PRO A 360 1.76 -34.05 30.06
N VAL A 361 1.24 -33.71 28.87
CA VAL A 361 1.91 -32.86 27.86
C VAL A 361 2.54 -31.62 28.54
N SER A 362 1.89 -31.15 29.61
CA SER A 362 2.28 -30.04 30.46
C SER A 362 3.55 -30.19 31.31
N SER A 363 3.89 -31.39 31.79
CA SER A 363 5.13 -31.61 32.55
C SER A 363 6.31 -31.83 31.62
N THR A 364 6.09 -32.57 30.54
CA THR A 364 7.12 -32.88 29.52
C THR A 364 7.62 -31.62 28.82
N ILE A 365 6.72 -30.71 28.46
CA ILE A 365 7.07 -29.41 27.86
C ILE A 365 7.89 -28.56 28.85
N ARG A 366 7.50 -28.53 30.13
CA ARG A 366 8.24 -27.76 31.16
C ARG A 366 9.65 -28.28 31.40
N ASP A 367 9.80 -29.59 31.54
CA ASP A 367 11.11 -30.23 31.75
C ASP A 367 12.02 -30.03 30.52
N LEU A 368 11.44 -30.03 29.32
CA LEU A 368 12.14 -29.76 28.07
C LEU A 368 12.70 -28.33 28.05
N PHE A 369 11.88 -27.32 28.34
CA PHE A 369 12.32 -25.92 28.41
C PHE A 369 13.37 -25.70 29.52
N ALA A 370 13.20 -26.36 30.68
CA ALA A 370 14.19 -26.33 31.76
C ALA A 370 15.54 -26.94 31.33
N SER A 371 15.53 -27.97 30.47
CA SER A 371 16.74 -28.61 29.95
C SER A 371 17.42 -27.85 28.80
N ALA A 372 16.66 -27.09 28.01
CA ALA A 372 17.15 -26.35 26.84
C ALA A 372 17.76 -24.97 27.18
N GLY A 373 17.52 -24.45 28.39
CA GLY A 373 18.06 -23.16 28.84
C GLY A 373 17.51 -21.98 28.04
N LYS A 374 18.39 -21.08 27.55
CA LYS A 374 18.01 -19.88 26.76
C LYS A 374 17.98 -20.11 25.24
N SER A 375 18.13 -21.34 24.78
CA SER A 375 18.21 -21.67 23.36
C SER A 375 16.82 -21.62 22.70
N PRO A 376 16.71 -21.20 21.42
CA PRO A 376 15.45 -21.23 20.69
C PRO A 376 14.98 -22.67 20.48
N VAL A 377 13.76 -22.98 20.91
CA VAL A 377 13.10 -24.28 20.73
C VAL A 377 11.85 -24.06 19.88
N ALA A 378 11.63 -24.93 18.89
CA ALA A 378 10.38 -25.00 18.13
C ALA A 378 9.62 -26.29 18.47
N LEU A 379 8.37 -26.15 18.93
CA LEU A 379 7.43 -27.26 19.09
C LEU A 379 6.51 -27.28 17.89
N ILE A 380 6.28 -28.45 17.27
CA ILE A 380 5.35 -28.64 16.15
C ILE A 380 4.45 -29.83 16.46
N PHE A 381 3.14 -29.61 16.46
CA PHE A 381 2.15 -30.67 16.64
C PHE A 381 1.74 -31.20 15.26
N TYR A 382 1.70 -32.52 15.11
CA TYR A 382 1.43 -33.17 13.82
C TYR A 382 -0.06 -33.50 13.60
N ASP A 383 -0.85 -33.46 14.68
CA ASP A 383 -2.29 -33.71 14.68
C ASP A 383 -3.01 -32.65 15.52
N ALA A 384 -4.34 -32.53 15.33
CA ALA A 384 -5.18 -31.62 16.09
C ALA A 384 -5.02 -31.84 17.60
N VAL A 385 -4.59 -30.79 18.30
CA VAL A 385 -4.48 -30.80 19.76
C VAL A 385 -5.87 -30.62 20.37
N ASP A 386 -6.18 -31.34 21.45
CA ASP A 386 -7.47 -31.18 22.12
C ASP A 386 -7.62 -29.78 22.77
N SER A 387 -8.84 -29.40 23.09
CA SER A 387 -9.14 -28.07 23.65
C SER A 387 -8.46 -27.80 25.00
N GLN A 388 -8.10 -28.84 25.77
CA GLN A 388 -7.31 -28.69 26.99
C GLN A 388 -5.85 -28.37 26.68
N ALA A 389 -5.29 -28.99 25.64
CA ALA A 389 -3.95 -28.69 25.13
C ALA A 389 -3.88 -27.30 24.50
N GLU A 390 -4.88 -26.87 23.72
CA GLU A 390 -4.94 -25.49 23.18
C GLU A 390 -4.99 -24.44 24.29
N GLN A 391 -5.86 -24.63 25.29
CA GLN A 391 -5.99 -23.70 26.43
C GLN A 391 -4.70 -23.64 27.26
N PHE A 392 -4.07 -24.80 27.47
CA PHE A 392 -2.79 -24.89 28.16
C PHE A 392 -1.63 -24.26 27.37
N LEU A 393 -1.57 -24.42 26.04
CA LEU A 393 -0.58 -23.78 25.16
C LEU A 393 -0.75 -22.26 25.16
N SER A 394 -1.99 -21.77 25.20
CA SER A 394 -2.29 -20.34 25.32
C SER A 394 -1.87 -19.76 26.69
N GLU A 395 -2.06 -20.51 27.78
CA GLU A 395 -1.61 -20.13 29.13
C GLU A 395 -0.08 -20.15 29.27
N ILE A 396 0.56 -21.15 28.67
CA ILE A 396 2.02 -21.30 28.64
C ILE A 396 2.69 -20.21 27.80
N SER A 397 2.10 -19.79 26.69
CA SER A 397 2.68 -18.81 25.76
C SER A 397 3.03 -17.49 26.45
N LEU A 398 2.18 -17.03 27.37
CA LEU A 398 2.41 -15.82 28.17
C LEU A 398 3.48 -16.01 29.26
N SER A 399 3.54 -17.19 29.87
CA SER A 399 4.51 -17.51 30.92
C SER A 399 5.91 -17.77 30.37
N ILE A 400 6.03 -18.49 29.24
CA ILE A 400 7.29 -18.82 28.57
C ILE A 400 7.89 -17.60 27.87
N ALA A 401 7.09 -16.75 27.20
CA ALA A 401 7.62 -15.53 26.59
C ALA A 401 8.29 -14.60 27.62
N SER A 402 7.84 -14.63 28.88
CA SER A 402 8.42 -13.85 29.98
C SER A 402 9.73 -14.41 30.54
N GLN A 403 9.93 -15.74 30.51
CA GLN A 403 11.12 -16.41 31.07
C GLN A 403 12.15 -16.79 30.00
N TYR A 404 11.72 -17.01 28.75
CA TYR A 404 12.51 -17.50 27.61
C TYR A 404 12.14 -16.72 26.33
N PRO A 405 12.61 -15.47 26.18
CA PRO A 405 12.16 -14.55 25.14
C PRO A 405 12.49 -14.96 23.69
N ASN A 406 13.30 -16.01 23.51
CA ASN A 406 13.75 -16.51 22.21
C ASN A 406 13.11 -17.85 21.80
N ALA A 407 12.13 -18.37 22.55
CA ALA A 407 11.48 -19.65 22.26
C ALA A 407 10.28 -19.48 21.32
N LEU A 408 10.20 -20.29 20.25
CA LEU A 408 9.09 -20.29 19.29
C LEU A 408 8.14 -21.46 19.56
N VAL A 409 6.86 -21.19 19.79
CA VAL A 409 5.83 -22.25 19.89
C VAL A 409 4.95 -22.20 18.64
N ALA A 410 4.91 -23.29 17.86
CA ALA A 410 4.14 -23.40 16.63
C ALA A 410 3.13 -24.56 16.72
N VAL A 411 1.86 -24.28 16.54
CA VAL A 411 0.81 -25.31 16.49
C VAL A 411 0.30 -25.39 15.06
N SER A 412 0.47 -26.55 14.41
CA SER A 412 -0.19 -26.82 13.13
C SER A 412 -1.48 -27.57 13.40
N ASN A 413 -2.60 -27.05 12.90
CA ASN A 413 -3.87 -27.75 12.84
C ASN A 413 -4.17 -28.00 11.36
N HIS A 414 -4.36 -29.27 11.00
CA HIS A 414 -4.68 -29.81 9.66
C HIS A 414 -3.51 -30.34 8.82
N VAL A 415 -3.15 -31.60 9.04
CA VAL A 415 -2.60 -32.44 7.97
C VAL A 415 -3.66 -33.49 7.62
N GLU A 416 -4.61 -33.15 6.75
CA GLU A 416 -5.34 -34.22 6.05
C GLU A 416 -4.38 -34.88 5.05
N SER A 417 -4.17 -36.18 5.21
CA SER A 417 -3.31 -37.00 4.34
C SER A 417 -3.69 -36.88 2.86
N ASN A 418 -3.03 -35.97 2.14
CA ASN A 418 -3.19 -35.78 0.70
C ASN A 418 -1.81 -35.76 0.01
N PRO A 419 -1.55 -36.61 -1.00
CA PRO A 419 -0.23 -36.75 -1.62
C PRO A 419 0.27 -35.53 -2.42
N TYR A 420 -0.43 -34.39 -2.43
CA TYR A 420 0.02 -33.15 -3.07
C TYR A 420 0.53 -32.13 -2.03
N LEU A 421 1.67 -32.45 -1.43
CA LEU A 421 2.22 -31.75 -0.26
C LEU A 421 2.70 -30.31 -0.54
N PHE A 422 3.12 -29.98 -1.77
CA PHE A 422 3.89 -28.75 -2.01
C PHE A 422 3.08 -27.45 -1.98
N SER A 423 1.81 -27.45 -2.38
CA SER A 423 1.00 -26.21 -2.42
C SER A 423 0.37 -25.86 -1.06
N GLN A 424 0.26 -26.82 -0.14
CA GLN A 424 -0.26 -26.57 1.21
C GLN A 424 0.83 -26.02 2.16
N ILE A 425 2.10 -26.37 1.90
CA ILE A 425 3.24 -25.87 2.68
C ILE A 425 3.36 -24.34 2.60
N GLU A 426 3.08 -23.71 1.46
CA GLU A 426 3.13 -22.24 1.31
C GLU A 426 2.06 -21.52 2.16
N ASP A 427 0.83 -22.03 2.19
CA ASP A 427 -0.25 -21.47 3.02
C ASP A 427 0.01 -21.67 4.52
N GLU A 428 0.64 -22.80 4.89
CA GLU A 428 0.99 -23.13 6.27
C GLU A 428 2.20 -22.32 6.78
N SER A 429 3.23 -22.08 5.95
CA SER A 429 4.35 -21.20 6.30
C SER A 429 3.85 -19.76 6.59
N ALA A 430 2.84 -19.29 5.85
CA ALA A 430 2.20 -18.00 6.10
C ALA A 430 1.39 -17.98 7.42
N TYR A 431 0.71 -19.08 7.76
CA TYR A 431 -0.01 -19.22 9.03
C TYR A 431 0.94 -19.28 10.24
N LEU A 432 2.03 -20.05 10.14
CA LEU A 432 3.06 -20.16 11.18
C LEU A 432 3.80 -18.84 11.40
N ALA A 433 4.10 -18.10 10.33
CA ALA A 433 4.66 -16.74 10.44
C ALA A 433 3.70 -15.75 11.12
N LYS A 434 2.38 -15.92 10.92
CA LYS A 434 1.35 -15.13 11.60
C LYS A 434 1.29 -15.44 13.09
N GLN A 435 1.38 -16.72 13.49
CA GLN A 435 1.42 -17.13 14.89
C GLN A 435 2.72 -16.68 15.60
N PHE A 436 3.88 -16.75 14.91
CA PHE A 436 5.16 -16.21 15.41
C PHE A 436 5.04 -14.73 15.81
N ARG A 437 4.39 -13.90 14.98
CA ARG A 437 4.19 -12.47 15.27
C ARG A 437 3.27 -12.19 16.46
N ILE A 438 2.26 -13.04 16.68
CA ILE A 438 1.35 -12.93 17.83
C ILE A 438 2.13 -13.18 19.13
N LEU A 439 3.09 -14.11 19.09
CA LEU A 439 3.87 -14.54 20.23
C LEU A 439 5.11 -13.65 20.50
N HIS A 440 5.67 -12.98 19.49
CA HIS A 440 6.85 -12.11 19.61
C HIS A 440 6.63 -10.69 19.04
N PRO A 441 5.91 -9.80 19.75
CA PRO A 441 5.54 -8.47 19.24
C PRO A 441 6.71 -7.48 19.10
N LEU A 442 7.87 -7.75 19.69
CA LEU A 442 9.00 -6.82 19.84
C LEU A 442 10.20 -7.08 18.92
N GLY A 443 10.08 -7.99 17.94
CA GLY A 443 11.13 -8.26 16.96
C GLY A 443 12.26 -9.14 17.53
N GLY A 444 12.25 -10.42 17.17
CA GLY A 444 13.40 -11.31 17.41
C GLY A 444 14.36 -11.22 16.23
N GLY A 445 15.59 -10.76 16.47
CA GLY A 445 16.67 -10.87 15.48
C GLY A 445 17.08 -12.34 15.26
N ARG A 446 17.82 -12.60 14.16
CA ARG A 446 18.41 -13.90 13.74
C ARG A 446 18.27 -15.02 14.78
N ALA A 447 17.22 -15.83 14.64
CA ALA A 447 17.00 -17.00 15.48
C ALA A 447 17.74 -18.21 14.89
N ALA A 448 18.82 -18.66 15.54
CA ALA A 448 19.38 -19.98 15.30
C ALA A 448 18.51 -21.00 16.06
N ILE A 449 17.69 -21.77 15.33
CA ILE A 449 16.86 -22.83 15.94
C ILE A 449 17.76 -24.03 16.21
N ASN A 450 18.09 -24.31 17.46
CA ASN A 450 19.00 -25.41 17.82
C ASN A 450 18.28 -26.74 18.05
N SER A 451 16.96 -26.72 18.28
CA SER A 451 16.18 -27.95 18.53
C SER A 451 14.74 -27.84 18.02
N LEU A 452 14.25 -28.93 17.42
CA LEU A 452 12.89 -29.05 16.91
C LEU A 452 12.23 -30.31 17.51
N VAL A 453 11.01 -30.17 18.05
CA VAL A 453 10.33 -31.26 18.76
C VAL A 453 8.92 -31.45 18.22
N PHE A 454 8.61 -32.69 17.84
CA PHE A 454 7.28 -33.10 17.37
C PHE A 454 6.51 -33.83 18.46
N VAL A 455 5.23 -33.48 18.62
CA VAL A 455 4.32 -34.13 19.59
C VAL A 455 3.07 -34.60 18.86
N ASP A 456 2.81 -35.91 18.93
CA ASP A 456 1.63 -36.59 18.37
C ASP A 456 0.62 -36.86 19.49
N SER A 457 -0.64 -36.47 19.28
CA SER A 457 -1.76 -36.84 20.14
C SER A 457 -2.88 -37.50 19.33
N HIS A 458 -2.74 -38.81 19.06
CA HIS A 458 -3.77 -39.87 19.17
C HIS A 458 -4.02 -40.73 17.91
N LEU A 459 -3.12 -41.70 17.62
CA LEU A 459 -3.34 -42.78 16.64
C LEU A 459 -3.67 -44.15 17.27
N ARG A 460 -4.92 -44.37 17.71
CA ARG A 460 -5.36 -45.74 18.10
C ARG A 460 -6.78 -46.18 17.70
N GLN A 461 -7.63 -45.36 17.07
CA GLN A 461 -9.02 -45.77 16.80
C GLN A 461 -9.44 -45.95 15.34
N ARG A 462 -8.53 -45.83 14.36
CA ARG A 462 -8.80 -46.22 12.97
C ARG A 462 -7.61 -47.01 12.47
N GLY A 463 -7.77 -48.32 12.31
CA GLY A 463 -6.71 -49.29 12.06
C GLY A 463 -5.89 -49.04 10.79
N LEU A 464 -4.95 -48.10 10.86
CA LEU A 464 -4.01 -47.75 9.81
C LEU A 464 -2.57 -47.77 10.37
N VAL A 465 -1.65 -48.09 9.46
CA VAL A 465 -0.32 -48.69 9.62
C VAL A 465 0.61 -47.90 10.57
N PRO A 466 1.50 -48.56 11.36
CA PRO A 466 2.48 -47.90 12.23
C PRO A 466 3.45 -47.00 11.44
N ILE A 467 3.61 -45.77 11.92
CA ILE A 467 4.52 -44.76 11.36
C ILE A 467 5.96 -45.10 11.76
N HIS A 468 6.58 -45.99 10.98
CA HIS A 468 8.04 -46.12 10.90
C HIS A 468 8.57 -45.47 9.61
N SER A 469 7.78 -44.60 8.96
CA SER A 469 8.02 -44.19 7.57
C SER A 469 7.86 -42.70 7.28
N VAL A 470 8.10 -41.82 8.25
CA VAL A 470 8.44 -40.42 7.91
C VAL A 470 9.95 -40.30 8.07
N SER A 471 10.67 -40.23 6.95
CA SER A 471 12.12 -40.01 6.98
C SER A 471 12.38 -38.56 7.44
N PRO A 472 13.46 -38.31 8.19
CA PRO A 472 13.92 -36.95 8.50
C PRO A 472 14.02 -36.03 7.27
N ASP A 473 14.20 -36.61 6.08
CA ASP A 473 14.33 -35.89 4.81
C ASP A 473 13.03 -35.23 4.33
N SER A 474 11.87 -35.64 4.87
CA SER A 474 10.55 -35.02 4.54
C SER A 474 10.23 -33.80 5.41
N VAL A 475 10.91 -33.67 6.55
CA VAL A 475 10.66 -32.65 7.58
C VAL A 475 11.55 -31.43 7.38
N VAL A 476 12.79 -31.65 6.93
CA VAL A 476 13.76 -30.61 6.61
C VAL A 476 13.26 -29.60 5.55
N PRO A 477 12.55 -30.00 4.47
CA PRO A 477 12.03 -29.06 3.47
C PRO A 477 11.00 -28.07 4.02
N ILE A 478 10.14 -28.50 4.94
CA ILE A 478 9.11 -27.63 5.55
C ILE A 478 9.75 -26.57 6.45
N ILE A 479 10.77 -26.98 7.20
CA ILE A 479 11.56 -26.11 8.08
C ILE A 479 12.37 -25.11 7.25
N ASP A 480 13.08 -25.59 6.23
CA ASP A 480 13.88 -24.76 5.32
C ASP A 480 13.01 -23.76 4.57
N HIS A 481 11.83 -24.17 4.10
CA HIS A 481 10.89 -23.27 3.41
C HIS A 481 10.33 -22.19 4.35
N THR A 482 9.95 -22.56 5.58
CA THR A 482 9.44 -21.61 6.58
C THR A 482 10.53 -20.60 7.01
N LEU A 483 11.78 -21.05 7.17
CA LEU A 483 12.91 -20.17 7.50
C LEU A 483 13.29 -19.25 6.33
N LYS A 484 13.26 -19.75 5.09
CA LYS A 484 13.44 -18.93 3.88
C LYS A 484 12.37 -17.86 3.74
N TYR A 485 11.11 -18.20 4.04
CA TYR A 485 10.01 -17.25 4.01
C TYR A 485 10.15 -16.15 5.08
N LEU A 486 10.51 -16.53 6.31
CA LEU A 486 10.76 -15.58 7.40
C LEU A 486 11.96 -14.65 7.12
N TRP A 487 13.05 -15.18 6.57
CA TRP A 487 14.20 -14.39 6.15
C TRP A 487 13.79 -13.40 5.04
N TRP A 488 13.12 -13.88 3.99
CA TRP A 488 12.66 -13.06 2.87
C TRP A 488 11.73 -11.91 3.30
N GLU A 489 10.84 -12.11 4.28
CA GLU A 489 9.99 -11.03 4.83
C GLU A 489 10.76 -10.03 5.71
N GLU A 490 11.80 -10.46 6.45
CA GLU A 490 12.60 -9.57 7.31
C GLU A 490 13.49 -8.60 6.50
N HIS A 491 13.81 -8.94 5.25
CA HIS A 491 14.70 -8.18 4.37
C HIS A 491 13.97 -7.46 3.22
N ARG A 492 12.64 -7.29 3.35
CA ARG A 492 11.76 -6.57 2.43
C ARG A 492 11.38 -5.18 2.92
#